data_AF-A0A522V5F3-F1
#
_entry.id   AF-A0A522V5F3-F1
#
_cell.length_a   1.000
_cell.length_b   1.000
_cell.length_c   1.000
_cell.angle_alpha   90.00
_cell.angle_beta   90.00
_cell.angle_gamma   90.00
#
_symmetry.space_group_name_H-M   'P 1'
#
loop_
_entity.id
_entity.type
_entity.pdbx_description
1 polymer ?
#
loop_
_entity_poly.entity_id
_entity_poly.type
_entity_poly.pdbx_seq_one_letter_code
_entity_poly.pdbx_strand_id
1 'polypeptide(L)'
;MQADNPGTDVIIVGAGAAGLMCAIEAGKRKRSVLILDHSPNAGRKIRASGGGRCNFTNINLSSDNYLSNNPHFCKSALSRLSPNDFIRMLEKHGIGYYEKEDGQMFCKSGSKEILLMLQSECKASGVKTLFNCNIENIKKTERYIISTDKGIFESKSLVIATGGLSYPNLGATDIGHRVARQFGLNVISARPALAPLSFGQADRKAFSELAGVSINAVVQCNNKAFRGSVLFTYRGLSGPAILQISSYWNKGDTISINLLPDMDAHELLLSKRQSRMEMKNLLSKHLPARFAERWSEIHLPSKPLCQFNERELSRAAESLQNWEICPDGIEGYKTAEVTRGGVETDELSSKTMEAKKAPGLYFAGEVIDVTGQLGGYNLHWAWASGFVAGQYV
;
A
#
# COMPACT_ATOMS: atom_id res chain seq x y z
N MET A 1 -15.66 -1.92 -46.49
CA MET A 1 -16.65 -1.11 -45.76
C MET A 1 -16.16 -0.93 -44.33
N GLN A 2 -15.43 0.15 -44.07
CA GLN A 2 -15.14 0.59 -42.69
C GLN A 2 -16.46 1.08 -42.12
N ALA A 3 -17.01 0.36 -41.16
CA ALA A 3 -18.09 0.90 -40.36
C ALA A 3 -17.52 2.11 -39.61
N ASP A 4 -18.09 3.29 -39.83
CA ASP A 4 -17.93 4.47 -38.97
C ASP A 4 -18.31 4.05 -37.56
N ASN A 5 -17.31 3.61 -36.80
CA ASN A 5 -17.46 3.29 -35.39
C ASN A 5 -17.59 4.65 -34.71
N PRO A 6 -18.75 5.01 -34.10
CA PRO A 6 -18.87 6.27 -33.37
C PRO A 6 -17.81 6.24 -32.27
N GLY A 7 -16.68 6.93 -32.53
CA GLY A 7 -15.44 6.58 -31.86
C GLY A 7 -15.55 6.76 -30.35
N THR A 8 -14.95 5.84 -29.60
CA THR A 8 -14.98 5.80 -28.14
C THR A 8 -14.65 7.16 -27.54
N ASP A 9 -15.37 7.54 -26.50
CA ASP A 9 -15.12 8.79 -25.80
C ASP A 9 -13.88 8.66 -24.92
N VAL A 10 -13.84 7.57 -24.14
CA VAL A 10 -12.83 7.33 -23.10
C VAL A 10 -12.26 5.92 -23.24
N ILE A 11 -10.95 5.81 -23.36
CA ILE A 11 -10.23 4.54 -23.17
C ILE A 11 -9.50 4.57 -21.83
N ILE A 12 -9.64 3.49 -21.08
CA ILE A 12 -8.97 3.31 -19.79
C ILE A 12 -8.04 2.11 -19.90
N VAL A 13 -6.77 2.30 -19.56
CA VAL A 13 -5.77 1.24 -19.52
C VAL A 13 -5.62 0.75 -18.09
N GLY A 14 -5.99 -0.51 -17.86
CA GLY A 14 -5.97 -1.17 -16.56
C GLY A 14 -7.36 -1.30 -15.93
N ALA A 15 -7.82 -2.53 -15.75
CA ALA A 15 -9.05 -2.91 -15.05
C ALA A 15 -8.79 -3.17 -13.55
N GLY A 16 -7.95 -2.33 -12.95
CA GLY A 16 -7.68 -2.30 -11.51
C GLY A 16 -8.71 -1.45 -10.75
N ALA A 17 -8.42 -1.18 -9.48
CA ALA A 17 -9.28 -0.39 -8.60
C ALA A 17 -9.66 0.98 -9.19
N ALA A 18 -8.66 1.78 -9.54
CA ALA A 18 -8.87 3.12 -10.08
C ALA A 18 -9.54 3.11 -11.46
N GLY A 19 -9.15 2.16 -12.33
CA GLY A 19 -9.70 2.07 -13.68
C GLY A 19 -11.17 1.67 -13.70
N LEU A 20 -11.57 0.70 -12.86
CA LEU A 20 -12.99 0.32 -12.71
C LEU A 20 -13.82 1.48 -12.16
N MET A 21 -13.33 2.16 -11.12
CA MET A 21 -14.04 3.32 -10.56
C MET A 21 -14.19 4.45 -11.59
N CYS A 22 -13.12 4.78 -12.32
CA CYS A 22 -13.16 5.77 -13.39
C CYS A 22 -14.16 5.40 -14.49
N ALA A 23 -14.21 4.12 -14.87
CA ALA A 23 -15.11 3.65 -15.92
C ALA A 23 -16.58 3.76 -15.51
N ILE A 24 -16.91 3.38 -14.27
CA ILE A 24 -18.25 3.49 -13.70
C ILE A 24 -18.73 4.94 -13.77
N GLU A 25 -17.92 5.86 -13.25
CA GLU A 25 -18.31 7.27 -13.17
C GLU A 25 -18.41 7.95 -14.53
N ALA A 26 -17.51 7.64 -15.47
CA ALA A 26 -17.62 8.10 -16.85
C ALA A 26 -18.87 7.52 -17.56
N GLY A 27 -19.17 6.24 -17.33
CA GLY A 27 -20.36 5.58 -17.88
C GLY A 27 -21.67 6.14 -17.33
N LYS A 28 -21.74 6.46 -16.03
CA LYS A 28 -22.89 7.17 -15.42
C LYS A 28 -23.16 8.52 -16.07
N ARG A 29 -22.12 9.19 -16.57
CA ARG A 29 -22.19 10.43 -17.36
C ARG A 29 -22.51 10.19 -18.85
N LYS A 30 -22.91 8.96 -19.22
CA LYS A 30 -23.28 8.51 -20.57
C LYS A 30 -22.14 8.60 -21.59
N ARG A 31 -20.89 8.54 -21.14
CA ARG A 31 -19.71 8.47 -22.03
C ARG A 31 -19.56 7.05 -22.57
N SER A 32 -19.11 6.92 -23.82
CA SER A 32 -18.72 5.62 -24.38
C SER A 32 -17.34 5.21 -23.84
N VAL A 33 -17.29 4.20 -22.96
CA VAL A 33 -16.08 3.79 -22.24
C VAL A 33 -15.63 2.39 -22.65
N LEU A 34 -14.32 2.25 -22.92
CA LEU A 34 -13.65 0.96 -23.14
C LEU A 34 -12.47 0.81 -22.16
N ILE A 35 -12.47 -0.27 -21.37
CA ILE A 35 -11.31 -0.66 -20.56
C ILE A 35 -10.49 -1.69 -21.34
N LEU A 36 -9.17 -1.47 -21.42
CA LEU A 36 -8.19 -2.40 -21.95
C LEU A 36 -7.32 -2.95 -20.82
N ASP A 37 -7.15 -4.27 -20.74
CA ASP A 37 -6.25 -4.89 -19.77
C ASP A 37 -5.58 -6.14 -20.37
N HIS A 38 -4.28 -6.31 -20.10
CA HIS A 38 -3.49 -7.46 -20.54
C HIS A 38 -3.81 -8.73 -19.73
N SER A 39 -4.32 -8.57 -18.51
CA SER A 39 -4.74 -9.68 -17.67
C SER A 39 -6.02 -10.34 -18.19
N PRO A 40 -6.24 -11.63 -17.90
CA PRO A 40 -7.45 -12.35 -18.31
C PRO A 40 -8.72 -11.92 -17.56
N ASN A 41 -8.58 -11.22 -16.43
CA ASN A 41 -9.70 -10.79 -15.59
C ASN A 41 -9.34 -9.49 -14.86
N ALA A 42 -10.35 -8.68 -14.55
CA ALA A 42 -10.21 -7.45 -13.77
C ALA A 42 -9.82 -7.70 -12.30
N GLY A 43 -9.27 -6.67 -11.65
CA GLY A 43 -9.18 -6.56 -10.20
C GLY A 43 -8.32 -7.62 -9.51
N ARG A 44 -7.28 -8.15 -10.15
CA ARG A 44 -6.41 -9.20 -9.57
C ARG A 44 -5.80 -8.79 -8.21
N LYS A 45 -5.30 -7.55 -8.08
CA LYS A 45 -4.82 -7.00 -6.80
C LYS A 45 -5.94 -6.82 -5.76
N ILE A 46 -7.14 -6.40 -6.16
CA ILE A 46 -8.30 -6.30 -5.25
C ILE A 46 -8.58 -7.68 -4.63
N ARG A 47 -8.56 -8.74 -5.45
CA ARG A 47 -8.79 -10.12 -4.98
C ARG A 47 -7.77 -10.58 -3.94
N ALA A 48 -6.50 -10.21 -4.10
CA ALA A 48 -5.43 -10.60 -3.19
C ALA A 48 -5.35 -9.72 -1.91
N SER A 49 -5.88 -8.51 -1.95
CA SER A 49 -5.75 -7.53 -0.87
C SER A 49 -6.41 -7.98 0.46
N GLY A 50 -5.85 -7.52 1.59
CA GLY A 50 -6.38 -7.82 2.92
C GLY A 50 -6.47 -9.32 3.22
N GLY A 51 -5.53 -10.13 2.72
CA GLY A 51 -5.56 -11.59 2.87
C GLY A 51 -6.78 -12.24 2.20
N GLY A 52 -7.28 -11.66 1.11
CA GLY A 52 -8.49 -12.11 0.42
C GLY A 52 -9.80 -11.55 1.00
N ARG A 53 -9.75 -10.69 2.02
CA ARG A 53 -10.93 -10.01 2.58
C ARG A 53 -11.14 -8.59 2.08
N CYS A 54 -10.18 -8.02 1.35
CA CYS A 54 -10.18 -6.64 0.85
C CYS A 54 -10.33 -5.60 1.97
N ASN A 55 -9.20 -5.01 2.38
CA ASN A 55 -9.21 -3.82 3.24
C ASN A 55 -9.56 -2.59 2.37
N PHE A 56 -10.83 -2.39 2.08
CA PHE A 56 -11.28 -1.56 0.96
C PHE A 56 -11.20 -0.06 1.22
N THR A 57 -11.21 0.38 2.48
CA THR A 57 -11.03 1.78 2.87
C THR A 57 -10.62 1.88 4.34
N ASN A 58 -10.31 3.10 4.79
CA ASN A 58 -10.16 3.42 6.21
C ASN A 58 -11.16 4.54 6.54
N ILE A 59 -11.84 4.50 7.69
CA ILE A 59 -12.73 5.61 8.11
C ILE A 59 -11.97 6.84 8.59
N ASN A 60 -10.72 6.69 9.03
CA ASN A 60 -9.87 7.75 9.57
C ASN A 60 -9.00 8.43 8.49
N LEU A 61 -9.54 8.64 7.29
CA LEU A 61 -8.75 9.25 6.20
C LEU A 61 -8.31 10.67 6.53
N SER A 62 -7.01 10.89 6.38
CA SER A 62 -6.39 12.21 6.26
C SER A 62 -5.41 12.21 5.09
N SER A 63 -5.11 13.39 4.54
CA SER A 63 -3.99 13.56 3.60
C SER A 63 -2.66 13.13 4.22
N ASP A 64 -2.53 13.19 5.55
CA ASP A 64 -1.31 12.84 6.28
C ASP A 64 -1.03 11.32 6.27
N ASN A 65 -2.00 10.51 5.87
CA ASN A 65 -1.82 9.08 5.66
C ASN A 65 -1.20 8.74 4.30
N TYR A 66 -0.88 9.75 3.48
CA TYR A 66 -0.33 9.58 2.13
C TYR A 66 1.04 10.25 2.01
N LEU A 67 1.99 9.52 1.43
CA LEU A 67 3.32 10.01 1.06
C LEU A 67 3.30 10.43 -0.40
N SER A 68 3.79 11.65 -0.67
CA SER A 68 3.99 12.22 -2.01
C SER A 68 5.04 13.31 -1.91
N ASN A 69 5.74 13.61 -3.01
CA ASN A 69 6.56 14.82 -3.10
C ASN A 69 5.71 16.11 -3.03
N ASN A 70 4.41 16.02 -3.35
CA ASN A 70 3.42 17.09 -3.12
C ASN A 70 2.38 16.65 -2.08
N PRO A 71 2.55 17.00 -0.79
CA PRO A 71 1.65 16.59 0.30
C PRO A 71 0.20 17.10 0.17
N HIS A 72 -0.08 18.04 -0.74
CA HIS A 72 -1.40 18.63 -0.90
C HIS A 72 -2.19 18.06 -2.08
N PHE A 73 -1.53 17.32 -2.97
CA PHE A 73 -2.14 16.83 -4.20
C PHE A 73 -3.39 15.98 -3.96
N CYS A 74 -3.33 15.04 -3.00
CA CYS A 74 -4.41 14.09 -2.75
C CYS A 74 -5.65 14.72 -2.10
N LYS A 75 -5.53 15.87 -1.43
CA LYS A 75 -6.60 16.50 -0.63
C LYS A 75 -7.89 16.70 -1.42
N SER A 76 -7.78 17.23 -2.64
CA SER A 76 -8.93 17.50 -3.52
C SER A 76 -9.70 16.24 -3.90
N ALA A 77 -9.02 15.13 -4.18
CA ALA A 77 -9.68 13.88 -4.53
C ALA A 77 -10.31 13.22 -3.30
N LEU A 78 -9.59 13.18 -2.18
CA LEU A 78 -10.08 12.59 -0.92
C LEU A 78 -11.31 13.34 -0.36
N SER A 79 -11.42 14.65 -0.57
CA SER A 79 -12.61 15.40 -0.15
C SER A 79 -13.84 15.18 -1.01
N ARG A 80 -13.68 14.60 -2.22
CA ARG A 80 -14.76 14.40 -3.20
C ARG A 80 -15.33 12.99 -3.20
N LEU A 81 -14.61 12.05 -2.61
CA LEU A 81 -15.08 10.68 -2.37
C LEU A 81 -14.65 10.29 -0.96
N SER A 82 -15.59 10.34 -0.02
CA SER A 82 -15.35 9.92 1.37
C SER A 82 -15.41 8.39 1.52
N PRO A 83 -14.92 7.82 2.64
CA PRO A 83 -15.10 6.40 2.94
C PRO A 83 -16.58 6.00 2.91
N ASN A 84 -17.45 6.87 3.44
CA ASN A 84 -18.89 6.65 3.49
C ASN A 84 -19.54 6.64 2.09
N ASP A 85 -19.00 7.38 1.12
CA ASP A 85 -19.48 7.29 -0.27
C ASP A 85 -19.24 5.90 -0.85
N PHE A 86 -18.07 5.31 -0.58
CA PHE A 86 -17.75 3.96 -1.04
C PHE A 86 -18.55 2.90 -0.26
N ILE A 87 -18.70 3.06 1.06
CA ILE A 87 -19.52 2.18 1.89
C ILE A 87 -20.99 2.15 1.41
N ARG A 88 -21.57 3.30 1.05
CA ARG A 88 -22.93 3.35 0.46
C ARG A 88 -23.05 2.51 -0.82
N MET A 89 -21.98 2.41 -1.60
CA MET A 89 -21.96 1.53 -2.78
C MET A 89 -22.04 0.05 -2.38
N LEU A 90 -21.34 -0.36 -1.32
CA LEU A 90 -21.43 -1.72 -0.78
C LEU A 90 -22.84 -2.01 -0.27
N GLU A 91 -23.44 -1.08 0.48
CA GLU A 91 -24.79 -1.21 1.05
C GLU A 91 -25.86 -1.36 -0.03
N LYS A 92 -25.76 -0.58 -1.12
CA LYS A 92 -26.63 -0.72 -2.29
C LYS A 92 -26.59 -2.12 -2.90
N HIS A 93 -25.46 -2.82 -2.80
CA HIS A 93 -25.28 -4.19 -3.29
C HIS A 93 -25.47 -5.26 -2.20
N GLY A 94 -25.88 -4.87 -0.98
CA GLY A 94 -26.08 -5.79 0.13
C GLY A 94 -24.79 -6.45 0.64
N ILE A 95 -23.63 -5.83 0.42
CA ILE A 95 -22.33 -6.38 0.82
C ILE A 95 -22.06 -6.08 2.28
N GLY A 96 -21.88 -7.13 3.08
CA GLY A 96 -21.54 -7.01 4.49
C GLY A 96 -20.09 -6.60 4.70
N TYR A 97 -19.85 -5.67 5.63
CA TYR A 97 -18.52 -5.22 6.02
C TYR A 97 -18.37 -5.11 7.54
N TYR A 98 -17.13 -5.01 8.03
CA TYR A 98 -16.80 -4.79 9.43
C TYR A 98 -15.51 -3.98 9.56
N GLU A 99 -15.38 -3.26 10.67
CA GLU A 99 -14.12 -2.64 11.08
C GLU A 99 -13.26 -3.68 11.81
N LYS A 100 -11.99 -3.81 11.43
CA LYS A 100 -11.05 -4.72 12.10
C LYS A 100 -10.32 -4.03 13.26
N GLU A 101 -9.59 -2.95 12.95
CA GLU A 101 -8.78 -2.17 13.89
C GLU A 101 -8.45 -0.82 13.25
N ASP A 102 -8.32 0.24 14.05
CA ASP A 102 -7.89 1.59 13.62
C ASP A 102 -8.59 2.09 12.34
N GLY A 103 -9.90 1.87 12.25
CA GLY A 103 -10.72 2.30 11.13
C GLY A 103 -10.60 1.48 9.85
N GLN A 104 -9.84 0.37 9.84
CA GLN A 104 -9.68 -0.49 8.66
C GLN A 104 -10.97 -1.26 8.35
N MET A 105 -11.51 -1.07 7.15
CA MET A 105 -12.79 -1.65 6.74
C MET A 105 -12.59 -2.86 5.81
N PHE A 106 -13.15 -4.00 6.19
CA PHE A 106 -13.01 -5.27 5.47
C PHE A 106 -14.35 -5.87 5.05
N CYS A 107 -14.37 -6.61 3.95
CA CYS A 107 -15.55 -7.37 3.55
C CYS A 107 -15.73 -8.62 4.42
N LYS A 108 -16.98 -8.91 4.78
CA LYS A 108 -17.32 -10.10 5.58
C LYS A 108 -17.13 -11.39 4.78
N SER A 109 -17.62 -11.46 3.54
CA SER A 109 -17.58 -12.69 2.73
C SER A 109 -16.37 -12.77 1.79
N GLY A 110 -15.55 -11.73 1.72
CA GLY A 110 -14.29 -11.71 0.97
C GLY A 110 -14.23 -10.71 -0.18
N SER A 111 -13.02 -10.54 -0.73
CA SER A 111 -12.70 -9.55 -1.78
C SER A 111 -13.44 -9.74 -3.09
N LYS A 112 -13.97 -10.95 -3.35
CA LYS A 112 -14.73 -11.27 -4.56
C LYS A 112 -16.01 -10.44 -4.67
N GLU A 113 -16.67 -10.13 -3.55
CA GLU A 113 -17.89 -9.32 -3.54
C GLU A 113 -17.65 -7.90 -4.07
N ILE A 114 -16.54 -7.27 -3.69
CA ILE A 114 -16.15 -5.95 -4.21
C ILE A 114 -15.93 -6.00 -5.72
N LEU A 115 -15.26 -7.04 -6.21
CA LEU A 115 -15.03 -7.17 -7.65
C LEU A 115 -16.35 -7.37 -8.41
N LEU A 116 -17.25 -8.21 -7.91
CA LEU A 116 -18.57 -8.45 -8.52
C LEU A 116 -19.42 -7.18 -8.51
N MET A 117 -19.39 -6.41 -7.42
CA MET A 117 -20.04 -5.10 -7.32
C MET A 117 -19.52 -4.14 -8.40
N LEU A 118 -18.20 -3.97 -8.52
CA LEU A 118 -17.60 -3.08 -9.51
C LEU A 118 -17.92 -3.53 -10.94
N GLN A 119 -17.89 -4.84 -11.21
CA GLN A 119 -18.28 -5.39 -12.52
C GLN A 119 -19.76 -5.14 -12.83
N SER A 120 -20.64 -5.28 -11.84
CA SER A 120 -22.07 -4.98 -11.95
C SER A 120 -22.31 -3.50 -12.26
N GLU A 121 -21.66 -2.59 -11.53
CA GLU A 121 -21.74 -1.14 -11.77
C GLU A 121 -21.18 -0.75 -13.15
N CYS A 122 -20.06 -1.34 -13.59
CA CYS A 122 -19.53 -1.15 -14.95
C CYS A 122 -20.56 -1.57 -16.01
N LYS A 123 -21.15 -2.76 -15.85
CA LYS A 123 -22.17 -3.28 -16.77
C LYS A 123 -23.41 -2.40 -16.80
N ALA A 124 -23.90 -1.97 -15.63
CA ALA A 124 -25.05 -1.07 -15.52
C ALA A 124 -24.78 0.31 -16.16
N SER A 125 -23.52 0.74 -16.18
CA SER A 125 -23.07 2.00 -16.78
C SER A 125 -22.67 1.88 -18.25
N GLY A 126 -22.90 0.73 -18.89
CA GLY A 126 -22.60 0.52 -20.32
C GLY A 126 -21.11 0.41 -20.67
N VAL A 127 -20.25 0.19 -19.67
CA VAL A 127 -18.79 0.07 -19.88
C VAL A 127 -18.46 -1.21 -20.63
N LYS A 128 -17.63 -1.10 -21.68
CA LYS A 128 -17.05 -2.25 -22.39
C LYS A 128 -15.68 -2.59 -21.82
N THR A 129 -15.33 -3.87 -21.80
CA THR A 129 -14.02 -4.35 -21.34
C THR A 129 -13.40 -5.30 -22.34
N LEU A 130 -12.10 -5.16 -22.60
CA LEU A 130 -11.32 -6.06 -23.43
C LEU A 130 -10.09 -6.56 -22.66
N PHE A 131 -10.17 -7.80 -22.20
CA PHE A 131 -9.11 -8.51 -21.47
C PHE A 131 -8.15 -9.23 -22.42
N ASN A 132 -7.01 -9.70 -21.89
CA ASN A 132 -5.92 -10.29 -22.68
C ASN A 132 -5.54 -9.38 -23.86
N CYS A 133 -5.45 -8.07 -23.62
CA CYS A 133 -5.17 -7.05 -24.62
C CYS A 133 -3.86 -6.35 -24.26
N ASN A 134 -2.80 -6.65 -25.01
CA ASN A 134 -1.48 -6.08 -24.79
C ASN A 134 -1.35 -4.78 -25.56
N ILE A 135 -1.02 -3.70 -24.86
CA ILE A 135 -0.79 -2.40 -25.49
C ILE A 135 0.64 -2.37 -26.04
N GLU A 136 0.74 -2.12 -27.34
CA GLU A 136 2.00 -2.05 -28.07
C GLU A 136 2.48 -0.61 -28.19
N ASN A 137 1.56 0.31 -28.52
CA ASN A 137 1.89 1.70 -28.75
C ASN A 137 0.71 2.62 -28.42
N ILE A 138 1.02 3.83 -27.93
CA ILE A 138 0.04 4.89 -27.72
C ILE A 138 0.56 6.12 -28.47
N LYS A 139 -0.28 6.73 -29.30
CA LYS A 139 0.04 7.98 -30.00
C LYS A 139 -1.06 9.00 -29.76
N LYS A 140 -0.73 10.27 -29.94
CA LYS A 140 -1.69 11.36 -29.94
C LYS A 140 -1.59 12.15 -31.24
N THR A 141 -2.72 12.29 -31.91
CA THR A 141 -2.94 13.25 -33.02
C THR A 141 -4.02 14.24 -32.56
N GLU A 142 -5.20 14.25 -33.19
CA GLU A 142 -6.41 14.88 -32.66
C GLU A 142 -7.05 14.03 -31.54
N ARG A 143 -6.89 12.71 -31.63
CA ARG A 143 -7.37 11.71 -30.67
C ARG A 143 -6.19 10.88 -30.16
N TYR A 144 -6.40 10.16 -29.07
CA TYR A 144 -5.48 9.12 -28.62
C TYR A 144 -5.72 7.85 -29.43
N ILE A 145 -4.66 7.33 -30.04
CA ILE A 145 -4.65 6.10 -30.82
C ILE A 145 -3.87 5.05 -30.02
N ILE A 146 -4.51 3.94 -29.68
CA ILE A 146 -3.95 2.85 -28.90
C ILE A 146 -3.86 1.62 -29.82
N SER A 147 -2.64 1.24 -30.17
CA SER A 147 -2.35 0.02 -30.92
C SER A 147 -2.16 -1.13 -29.96
N THR A 148 -2.85 -2.24 -30.20
CA THR A 148 -2.77 -3.46 -29.39
C THR A 148 -2.70 -4.70 -30.29
N ASP A 149 -2.39 -5.83 -29.67
CA ASP A 149 -2.46 -7.16 -30.28
C ASP A 149 -3.90 -7.56 -30.73
N LYS A 150 -4.91 -6.76 -30.39
CA LYS A 150 -6.33 -6.95 -30.74
C LYS A 150 -6.89 -5.87 -31.65
N GLY A 151 -6.04 -5.03 -32.21
CA GLY A 151 -6.41 -3.98 -33.16
C GLY A 151 -6.10 -2.58 -32.65
N ILE A 152 -6.65 -1.59 -33.35
CA ILE A 152 -6.43 -0.17 -33.07
C ILE A 152 -7.71 0.42 -32.50
N PHE A 153 -7.56 1.16 -31.40
CA PHE A 153 -8.64 1.86 -30.73
C PHE A 153 -8.35 3.35 -30.66
N GLU A 154 -9.39 4.17 -30.76
CA GLU A 154 -9.26 5.62 -30.71
C GLU A 154 -10.17 6.23 -29.64
N SER A 155 -9.71 7.28 -28.98
CA SER A 155 -10.50 7.99 -27.97
C SER A 155 -10.17 9.48 -27.86
N LYS A 156 -11.13 10.26 -27.35
CA LYS A 156 -10.88 11.67 -27.01
C LYS A 156 -10.06 11.79 -25.72
N SER A 157 -10.41 10.97 -24.73
CA SER A 157 -9.75 10.91 -23.42
C SER A 157 -9.10 9.55 -23.21
N LEU A 158 -7.86 9.53 -22.73
CA LEU A 158 -7.12 8.34 -22.34
C LEU A 158 -6.78 8.39 -20.85
N VAL A 159 -7.13 7.34 -20.10
CA VAL A 159 -6.82 7.22 -18.68
C VAL A 159 -5.84 6.07 -18.46
N ILE A 160 -4.73 6.36 -17.79
CA ILE A 160 -3.73 5.37 -17.39
C ILE A 160 -3.99 5.00 -15.92
N ALA A 161 -4.52 3.80 -15.71
CA ALA A 161 -4.87 3.25 -14.39
C ALA A 161 -4.18 1.89 -14.16
N THR A 162 -2.92 1.80 -14.58
CA THR A 162 -2.15 0.54 -14.69
C THR A 162 -1.58 0.04 -13.36
N GLY A 163 -1.70 0.83 -12.30
CA GLY A 163 -1.10 0.55 -10.99
C GLY A 163 0.42 0.74 -10.98
N GLY A 164 1.05 0.29 -9.90
CA GLY A 164 2.50 0.30 -9.72
C GLY A 164 3.18 -1.01 -10.14
N LEU A 165 4.38 -1.25 -9.60
CA LEU A 165 5.27 -2.37 -9.92
C LEU A 165 5.15 -3.56 -8.95
N SER A 166 4.46 -3.39 -7.81
CA SER A 166 4.28 -4.46 -6.81
C SER A 166 3.43 -5.63 -7.34
N TYR A 167 3.77 -6.85 -6.91
CA TYR A 167 3.15 -8.10 -7.36
C TYR A 167 3.16 -8.30 -8.89
N PRO A 168 4.34 -8.43 -9.53
CA PRO A 168 4.45 -8.66 -10.98
C PRO A 168 3.74 -9.94 -11.45
N ASN A 169 3.67 -10.97 -10.61
CA ASN A 169 2.90 -12.19 -10.86
C ASN A 169 1.37 -11.96 -10.97
N LEU A 170 0.87 -10.79 -10.54
CA LEU A 170 -0.51 -10.38 -10.70
C LEU A 170 -0.74 -9.42 -11.88
N GLY A 171 0.27 -9.21 -12.73
CA GLY A 171 0.18 -8.37 -13.94
C GLY A 171 0.71 -6.94 -13.75
N ALA A 172 1.44 -6.65 -12.67
CA ALA A 172 2.06 -5.33 -12.52
C ALA A 172 3.16 -5.11 -13.57
N THR A 173 3.14 -3.96 -14.23
CA THR A 173 4.11 -3.53 -15.25
C THR A 173 4.36 -2.03 -15.14
N ASP A 174 5.45 -1.56 -15.75
CA ASP A 174 5.86 -0.14 -15.78
C ASP A 174 5.25 0.66 -16.94
N ILE A 175 4.24 0.12 -17.66
CA ILE A 175 3.67 0.78 -18.85
C ILE A 175 3.18 2.20 -18.55
N GLY A 176 2.55 2.44 -17.40
CA GLY A 176 2.09 3.78 -17.03
C GLY A 176 3.22 4.79 -16.87
N HIS A 177 4.36 4.36 -16.33
CA HIS A 177 5.57 5.20 -16.23
C HIS A 177 6.19 5.46 -17.60
N ARG A 178 6.19 4.47 -18.51
CA ARG A 178 6.66 4.67 -19.89
C ARG A 178 5.79 5.66 -20.64
N VAL A 179 4.47 5.54 -20.53
CA VAL A 179 3.52 6.48 -21.15
C VAL A 179 3.73 7.89 -20.60
N ALA A 180 3.87 8.06 -19.29
CA ALA A 180 4.14 9.37 -18.70
C ALA A 180 5.40 10.02 -19.29
N ARG A 181 6.53 9.29 -19.35
CA ARG A 181 7.77 9.79 -19.96
C ARG A 181 7.61 10.10 -21.45
N GLN A 182 6.89 9.25 -22.19
CA GLN A 182 6.63 9.44 -23.62
C GLN A 182 5.91 10.78 -23.88
N PHE A 183 5.00 11.18 -22.99
CA PHE A 183 4.28 12.45 -23.07
C PHE A 183 4.97 13.60 -22.32
N GLY A 184 6.26 13.47 -21.99
CA GLY A 184 7.08 14.53 -21.41
C GLY A 184 6.79 14.85 -19.94
N LEU A 185 6.14 13.93 -19.21
CA LEU A 185 5.89 14.06 -17.78
C LEU A 185 7.07 13.46 -16.99
N ASN A 186 7.42 14.11 -15.88
CA ASN A 186 8.35 13.56 -14.92
C ASN A 186 7.77 12.35 -14.18
N VAL A 187 8.66 11.41 -13.82
CA VAL A 187 8.34 10.22 -13.04
C VAL A 187 9.34 10.09 -11.91
N ILE A 188 8.86 10.18 -10.68
CA ILE A 188 9.63 9.95 -9.46
C ILE A 188 10.09 8.50 -9.41
N SER A 189 11.35 8.27 -9.02
CA SER A 189 11.96 6.94 -9.01
C SER A 189 11.14 5.97 -8.15
N ALA A 190 10.68 4.89 -8.78
CA ALA A 190 9.84 3.90 -8.14
C ALA A 190 10.65 2.99 -7.22
N ARG A 191 10.21 2.83 -5.97
CA ARG A 191 10.77 1.87 -5.01
C ARG A 191 9.70 1.02 -4.31
N PRO A 192 10.05 -0.19 -3.85
CA PRO A 192 9.17 -0.97 -2.98
C PRO A 192 8.78 -0.19 -1.72
N ALA A 193 7.53 -0.32 -1.28
CA ALA A 193 7.03 0.23 -0.02
C ALA A 193 5.97 -0.69 0.58
N LEU A 194 5.68 -0.52 1.87
CA LEU A 194 4.91 -1.50 2.65
C LEU A 194 5.47 -2.91 2.44
N ALA A 195 6.76 -3.07 2.67
CA ALA A 195 7.50 -4.30 2.38
C ALA A 195 8.35 -4.73 3.60
N PRO A 196 8.65 -6.04 3.74
CA PRO A 196 9.55 -6.51 4.78
C PRO A 196 10.95 -5.87 4.66
N LEU A 197 11.62 -5.69 5.80
CA LEU A 197 12.99 -5.19 5.89
C LEU A 197 13.94 -6.36 6.15
N SER A 198 15.04 -6.46 5.39
CA SER A 198 16.00 -7.57 5.52
C SER A 198 17.05 -7.29 6.59
N PHE A 199 17.44 -8.33 7.32
CA PHE A 199 18.51 -8.25 8.31
C PHE A 199 19.88 -8.06 7.67
N GLY A 200 20.76 -7.32 8.36
CA GLY A 200 22.20 -7.41 8.16
C GLY A 200 22.76 -8.77 8.61
N GLN A 201 24.05 -9.02 8.32
CA GLN A 201 24.67 -10.33 8.59
C GLN A 201 24.62 -10.73 10.07
N ALA A 202 24.90 -9.79 10.98
CA ALA A 202 24.88 -10.02 12.43
C ALA A 202 23.47 -10.36 12.93
N ASP A 203 22.50 -9.51 12.61
CA ASP A 203 21.09 -9.71 13.01
C ASP A 203 20.49 -10.98 12.42
N ARG A 204 20.87 -11.33 11.18
CA ARG A 204 20.44 -12.58 10.57
C ARG A 204 20.91 -13.78 11.37
N LYS A 205 22.19 -13.82 11.77
CA LYS A 205 22.73 -14.88 12.63
C LYS A 205 22.09 -14.89 14.02
N ALA A 206 21.73 -13.71 14.53
CA ALA A 206 21.08 -13.57 15.83
C ALA A 206 19.63 -14.07 15.83
N PHE A 207 18.83 -13.70 14.82
CA PHE A 207 17.37 -13.76 14.90
C PHE A 207 16.69 -14.62 13.83
N SER A 208 17.39 -15.19 12.84
CA SER A 208 16.75 -15.98 11.77
C SER A 208 16.02 -17.23 12.28
N GLU A 209 16.48 -17.81 13.39
CA GLU A 209 15.84 -18.97 14.02
C GLU A 209 14.50 -18.62 14.68
N LEU A 210 14.24 -17.33 14.91
CA LEU A 210 12.97 -16.83 15.43
C LEU A 210 11.89 -16.68 14.34
N ALA A 211 12.14 -17.16 13.12
CA ALA A 211 11.13 -17.14 12.06
C ALA A 211 9.77 -17.68 12.54
N GLY A 212 8.72 -16.89 12.31
CA GLY A 212 7.36 -17.16 12.79
C GLY A 212 7.01 -16.57 14.16
N VAL A 213 7.99 -16.11 14.94
CA VAL A 213 7.74 -15.38 16.18
C VAL A 213 7.22 -13.98 15.85
N SER A 214 6.19 -13.53 16.57
CA SER A 214 5.59 -12.21 16.42
C SER A 214 5.55 -11.51 17.78
N ILE A 215 5.93 -10.23 17.80
CA ILE A 215 5.87 -9.36 18.98
C ILE A 215 4.99 -8.14 18.70
N ASN A 216 4.29 -7.62 19.70
CA ASN A 216 3.60 -6.33 19.60
C ASN A 216 4.57 -5.24 20.06
N ALA A 217 4.93 -4.32 19.16
CA ALA A 217 5.95 -3.31 19.43
C ALA A 217 5.59 -1.97 18.78
N VAL A 218 6.30 -0.91 19.17
CA VAL A 218 6.33 0.35 18.44
C VAL A 218 7.65 0.42 17.69
N VAL A 219 7.59 0.61 16.37
CA VAL A 219 8.77 0.75 15.51
C VAL A 219 8.88 2.19 15.03
N GLN A 220 10.05 2.79 15.19
CA GLN A 220 10.32 4.18 14.87
C GLN A 220 11.49 4.33 13.89
N CYS A 221 11.36 5.27 12.96
CA CYS A 221 12.38 5.69 11.99
C CYS A 221 12.01 7.08 11.47
N ASN A 222 12.99 7.98 11.27
CA ASN A 222 12.78 9.29 10.64
C ASN A 222 11.56 10.07 11.18
N ASN A 223 11.45 10.20 12.50
CA ASN A 223 10.37 10.89 13.22
C ASN A 223 8.96 10.33 12.98
N LYS A 224 8.86 9.08 12.52
CA LYS A 224 7.60 8.34 12.41
C LYS A 224 7.65 7.11 13.29
N ALA A 225 6.54 6.81 13.94
CA ALA A 225 6.39 5.66 14.80
C ALA A 225 5.09 4.94 14.47
N PHE A 226 5.14 3.62 14.41
CA PHE A 226 3.98 2.77 14.16
C PHE A 226 3.93 1.64 15.17
N ARG A 227 2.78 1.48 15.79
CA ARG A 227 2.48 0.35 16.66
C ARG A 227 1.90 -0.79 15.84
N GLY A 228 2.28 -2.02 16.17
CA GLY A 228 1.69 -3.21 15.57
C GLY A 228 2.59 -4.43 15.73
N SER A 229 2.22 -5.52 15.06
CA SER A 229 3.07 -6.71 15.11
C SER A 229 4.35 -6.54 14.29
N VAL A 230 5.45 -6.99 14.88
CA VAL A 230 6.74 -7.23 14.24
C VAL A 230 6.91 -8.74 14.13
N LEU A 231 6.88 -9.24 12.90
CA LEU A 231 7.00 -10.66 12.58
C LEU A 231 8.44 -10.96 12.14
N PHE A 232 9.07 -11.91 12.83
CA PHE A 232 10.38 -12.41 12.44
C PHE A 232 10.26 -13.39 11.28
N THR A 233 11.15 -13.25 10.29
CA THR A 233 11.25 -14.14 9.13
C THR A 233 12.69 -14.62 9.00
N TYR A 234 12.93 -15.62 8.14
CA TYR A 234 14.29 -16.09 7.85
C TYR A 234 15.20 -15.01 7.25
N ARG A 235 14.63 -13.99 6.60
CA ARG A 235 15.37 -12.94 5.90
C ARG A 235 15.46 -11.63 6.66
N GLY A 236 14.60 -11.41 7.66
CA GLY A 236 14.35 -10.07 8.16
C GLY A 236 13.09 -9.94 9.01
N LEU A 237 12.55 -8.74 9.05
CA LEU A 237 11.36 -8.36 9.77
C LEU A 237 10.20 -8.04 8.82
N SER A 238 8.99 -8.40 9.23
CA SER A 238 7.73 -8.13 8.56
C SER A 238 6.66 -7.77 9.59
N GLY A 239 5.39 -7.83 9.23
CA GLY A 239 4.27 -7.44 10.08
C GLY A 239 3.92 -5.95 9.97
N PRO A 240 2.71 -5.54 10.36
CA PRO A 240 2.16 -4.22 10.08
C PRO A 240 3.06 -3.06 10.50
N ALA A 241 3.72 -3.14 11.66
CA ALA A 241 4.61 -2.06 12.12
C ALA A 241 5.82 -1.88 11.19
N ILE A 242 6.40 -3.01 10.73
CA ILE A 242 7.54 -3.01 9.81
C ILE A 242 7.12 -2.57 8.41
N LEU A 243 5.98 -3.07 7.91
CA LEU A 243 5.47 -2.65 6.62
C LEU A 243 5.22 -1.14 6.61
N GLN A 244 4.56 -0.59 7.64
CA GLN A 244 4.36 0.85 7.77
C GLN A 244 5.68 1.63 7.77
N ILE A 245 6.62 1.26 8.66
CA ILE A 245 7.87 2.02 8.80
C ILE A 245 8.78 1.92 7.56
N SER A 246 8.71 0.82 6.82
CA SER A 246 9.48 0.62 5.59
C SER A 246 9.26 1.71 4.54
N SER A 247 8.07 2.35 4.55
CA SER A 247 7.75 3.44 3.63
C SER A 247 8.50 4.74 3.97
N TYR A 248 8.97 4.90 5.20
CA TYR A 248 9.70 6.08 5.70
C TYR A 248 11.20 5.84 5.84
N TRP A 249 11.61 4.58 5.89
CA TRP A 249 12.99 4.14 5.94
C TRP A 249 13.72 4.37 4.60
N ASN A 250 15.00 4.73 4.68
CA ASN A 250 15.93 4.77 3.56
C ASN A 250 17.16 3.92 3.87
N LYS A 251 17.88 3.52 2.82
CA LYS A 251 19.07 2.68 2.99
C LYS A 251 20.10 3.37 3.87
N GLY A 252 20.52 2.69 4.93
CA GLY A 252 21.45 3.20 5.95
C GLY A 252 20.76 3.73 7.21
N ASP A 253 19.43 3.91 7.20
CA ASP A 253 18.70 4.34 8.39
C ASP A 253 18.60 3.19 9.41
N THR A 254 18.63 3.54 10.69
CA THR A 254 18.38 2.61 11.80
C THR A 254 16.92 2.69 12.22
N ILE A 255 16.30 1.55 12.50
CA ILE A 255 14.98 1.48 13.13
C ILE A 255 15.15 1.24 14.63
N SER A 256 14.37 1.95 15.44
CA SER A 256 14.26 1.72 16.89
C SER A 256 12.97 0.97 17.19
N ILE A 257 13.04 -0.06 18.03
CA ILE A 257 11.92 -0.92 18.39
C ILE A 257 11.72 -0.85 19.91
N ASN A 258 10.59 -0.30 20.34
CA ASN A 258 10.14 -0.40 21.71
C ASN A 258 9.41 -1.74 21.92
N LEU A 259 10.06 -2.65 22.61
CA LEU A 259 9.58 -4.01 22.88
C LEU A 259 8.47 -4.07 23.93
N LEU A 260 8.35 -3.04 24.77
CA LEU A 260 7.38 -2.96 25.86
C LEU A 260 6.57 -1.66 25.76
N PRO A 261 5.78 -1.47 24.69
CA PRO A 261 5.16 -0.18 24.39
C PRO A 261 4.07 0.25 25.38
N ASP A 262 3.56 -0.66 26.21
CA ASP A 262 2.48 -0.40 27.18
C ASP A 262 2.98 -0.19 28.62
N MET A 263 4.30 -0.20 28.86
CA MET A 263 4.85 -0.13 30.21
C MET A 263 6.22 0.54 30.27
N ASP A 264 6.51 1.14 31.41
CA ASP A 264 7.86 1.61 31.71
C ASP A 264 8.75 0.41 32.07
N ALA A 265 9.73 0.14 31.21
CA ALA A 265 10.64 -0.99 31.40
C ALA A 265 11.51 -0.79 32.65
N HIS A 266 11.89 0.45 32.97
CA HIS A 266 12.70 0.76 34.14
C HIS A 266 11.92 0.51 35.42
N GLU A 267 10.66 0.97 35.49
CA GLU A 267 9.77 0.71 36.62
C GLU A 267 9.51 -0.80 36.81
N LEU A 268 9.24 -1.52 35.72
CA LEU A 268 9.07 -2.97 35.73
C LEU A 268 10.29 -3.67 36.33
N LEU A 269 11.49 -3.35 35.83
CA LEU A 269 12.73 -3.97 36.27
C LEU A 269 13.06 -3.64 37.72
N LEU A 270 12.87 -2.38 38.15
CA LEU A 270 13.08 -1.96 39.54
C LEU A 270 12.12 -2.68 40.50
N SER A 271 10.84 -2.84 40.13
CA SER A 271 9.85 -3.54 40.94
C SER A 271 10.21 -5.01 41.21
N LYS A 272 11.06 -5.60 40.36
CA LYS A 272 11.53 -6.99 40.46
C LYS A 272 12.99 -7.11 40.89
N ARG A 273 13.63 -6.02 41.30
CA ARG A 273 15.05 -6.00 41.67
C ARG A 273 15.42 -7.02 42.74
N GLN A 274 14.56 -7.36 43.70
CA GLN A 274 14.89 -8.35 44.75
C GLN A 274 14.64 -9.81 44.32
N SER A 275 14.16 -10.04 43.09
CA SER A 275 13.82 -11.37 42.60
C SER A 275 15.06 -12.21 42.31
N ARG A 276 15.03 -13.49 42.66
CA ARG A 276 16.04 -14.49 42.25
C ARG A 276 15.83 -15.01 40.82
N MET A 277 14.81 -14.51 40.13
CA MET A 277 14.52 -14.84 38.73
C MET A 277 15.54 -14.19 37.79
N GLU A 278 15.94 -14.89 36.73
CA GLU A 278 16.72 -14.29 35.64
C GLU A 278 15.87 -13.36 34.76
N MET A 279 16.51 -12.35 34.16
CA MET A 279 15.81 -11.35 33.34
C MET A 279 15.03 -11.97 32.17
N LYS A 280 15.58 -12.99 31.49
CA LYS A 280 14.88 -13.69 30.39
C LYS A 280 13.55 -14.30 30.80
N ASN A 281 13.45 -14.81 32.03
CA ASN A 281 12.23 -15.41 32.57
C ASN A 281 11.19 -14.35 32.94
N LEU A 282 11.63 -13.16 33.37
CA LEU A 282 10.74 -12.02 33.56
C LEU A 282 10.20 -11.52 32.21
N LEU A 283 11.08 -11.33 31.23
CA LEU A 283 10.72 -10.87 29.89
C LEU A 283 9.79 -11.85 29.18
N SER A 284 9.94 -13.16 29.41
CA SER A 284 9.06 -14.19 28.85
C SER A 284 7.60 -14.13 29.33
N LYS A 285 7.30 -13.30 30.35
CA LYS A 285 5.93 -13.00 30.78
C LYS A 285 5.25 -11.92 29.93
N HIS A 286 6.04 -11.15 29.18
CA HIS A 286 5.58 -10.01 28.38
C HIS A 286 5.88 -10.17 26.89
N LEU A 287 6.87 -10.99 26.55
CA LEU A 287 7.34 -11.28 25.21
C LEU A 287 7.32 -12.79 24.95
N PRO A 288 7.22 -13.24 23.69
CA PRO A 288 7.35 -14.66 23.36
C PRO A 288 8.64 -15.24 23.91
N ALA A 289 8.54 -16.37 24.62
CA ALA A 289 9.67 -16.95 25.38
C ALA A 289 10.93 -17.14 24.53
N ARG A 290 10.80 -17.64 23.30
CA ARG A 290 11.94 -17.82 22.37
C ARG A 290 12.65 -16.51 22.03
N PHE A 291 11.89 -15.41 21.85
CA PHE A 291 12.46 -14.10 21.61
C PHE A 291 13.09 -13.53 22.88
N ALA A 292 12.39 -13.60 24.02
CA ALA A 292 12.88 -13.10 25.29
C ALA A 292 14.21 -13.77 25.69
N GLU A 293 14.32 -15.08 25.52
CA GLU A 293 15.57 -15.82 25.74
C GLU A 293 16.68 -15.33 24.80
N ARG A 294 16.43 -15.38 23.49
CA ARG A 294 17.45 -15.04 22.49
C ARG A 294 17.93 -13.59 22.59
N TRP A 295 17.01 -12.65 22.78
CA TRP A 295 17.34 -11.25 22.94
C TRP A 295 18.14 -11.02 24.24
N SER A 296 17.76 -11.68 25.34
CA SER A 296 18.51 -11.56 26.60
C SER A 296 19.93 -12.11 26.50
N GLU A 297 20.14 -13.23 25.82
CA GLU A 297 21.48 -13.82 25.60
C GLU A 297 22.44 -12.86 24.90
N ILE A 298 21.92 -12.05 23.98
CA ILE A 298 22.72 -11.14 23.16
C ILE A 298 22.98 -9.82 23.89
N HIS A 299 21.95 -9.30 24.58
CA HIS A 299 21.96 -7.91 25.08
C HIS A 299 22.18 -7.79 26.59
N LEU A 300 22.05 -8.87 27.36
CA LEU A 300 22.02 -8.81 28.82
C LEU A 300 22.96 -9.83 29.48
N PRO A 301 23.53 -9.53 30.67
CA PRO A 301 24.29 -10.51 31.43
C PRO A 301 23.38 -11.61 31.99
N SER A 302 23.84 -12.87 31.91
CA SER A 302 23.13 -14.04 32.45
C SER A 302 23.29 -14.11 33.97
N LYS A 303 22.43 -13.40 34.71
CA LYS A 303 22.40 -13.43 36.18
C LYS A 303 20.97 -13.17 36.72
N PRO A 304 20.67 -13.55 37.98
CA PRO A 304 19.42 -13.18 38.64
C PRO A 304 19.23 -11.65 38.77
N LEU A 305 17.98 -11.18 38.74
CA LEU A 305 17.61 -9.77 38.89
C LEU A 305 18.17 -9.13 40.17
N CYS A 306 18.24 -9.88 41.28
CA CYS A 306 18.86 -9.45 42.54
C CYS A 306 20.35 -9.14 42.49
N GLN A 307 21.03 -9.52 41.41
CA GLN A 307 22.44 -9.22 41.20
C GLN A 307 22.67 -8.05 40.23
N PHE A 308 21.60 -7.45 39.71
CA PHE A 308 21.71 -6.22 38.93
C PHE A 308 21.76 -5.00 39.85
N ASN A 309 22.72 -4.13 39.58
CA ASN A 309 22.69 -2.79 40.15
C ASN A 309 21.76 -1.88 39.35
N GLU A 310 21.41 -0.73 39.92
CA GLU A 310 20.45 0.21 39.31
C GLU A 310 20.88 0.69 37.93
N ARG A 311 22.17 0.98 37.72
CA ARG A 311 22.69 1.40 36.40
C ARG A 311 22.54 0.31 35.35
N GLU A 312 22.75 -0.95 35.72
CA GLU A 312 22.54 -2.08 34.81
C GLU A 312 21.05 -2.25 34.45
N LEU A 313 20.14 -2.05 35.43
CA LEU A 313 18.70 -2.08 35.17
C LEU A 313 18.25 -0.92 34.27
N SER A 314 18.78 0.29 34.48
CA SER A 314 18.47 1.43 33.60
C SER A 314 18.93 1.19 32.16
N ARG A 315 20.15 0.64 31.95
CA ARG A 315 20.63 0.27 30.61
C ARG A 315 19.82 -0.83 29.95
N ALA A 316 19.40 -1.84 30.72
CA ALA A 316 18.53 -2.90 30.23
C ALA A 316 17.16 -2.35 29.81
N ALA A 317 16.59 -1.45 30.62
CA ALA A 317 15.33 -0.77 30.28
C ALA A 317 15.46 0.07 29.01
N GLU A 318 16.55 0.84 28.87
CA GLU A 318 16.84 1.62 27.67
C GLU A 318 16.94 0.72 26.43
N SER A 319 17.64 -0.42 26.54
CA SER A 319 17.77 -1.38 25.43
C SER A 319 16.43 -2.03 25.05
N LEU A 320 15.53 -2.24 26.02
CA LEU A 320 14.19 -2.78 25.76
C LEU A 320 13.27 -1.74 25.08
N GLN A 321 13.43 -0.47 25.42
CA GLN A 321 12.61 0.62 24.86
C GLN A 321 13.14 1.17 23.54
N ASN A 322 14.45 1.03 23.29
CA ASN A 322 15.13 1.53 22.09
C ASN A 322 16.01 0.44 21.48
N TRP A 323 15.42 -0.73 21.19
CA TRP A 323 16.17 -1.79 20.52
C TRP A 323 16.44 -1.40 19.06
N GLU A 324 17.71 -1.14 18.75
CA GLU A 324 18.12 -0.69 17.42
C GLU A 324 18.45 -1.86 16.48
N ILE A 325 17.99 -1.74 15.23
CA ILE A 325 18.36 -2.61 14.12
C ILE A 325 18.68 -1.71 12.92
N CYS A 326 19.76 -2.02 12.20
CA CYS A 326 20.06 -1.39 10.92
C CYS A 326 19.76 -2.38 9.78
N PRO A 327 18.57 -2.32 9.15
CA PRO A 327 18.25 -3.20 8.04
C PRO A 327 19.24 -3.03 6.89
N ASP A 328 19.60 -4.13 6.23
CA ASP A 328 20.48 -4.12 5.06
C ASP A 328 19.74 -3.62 3.80
N GLY A 329 18.43 -3.84 3.78
CA GLY A 329 17.61 -3.57 2.62
C GLY A 329 16.11 -3.71 2.87
N ILE A 330 15.36 -3.42 1.82
CA ILE A 330 13.92 -3.64 1.74
C ILE A 330 13.68 -4.77 0.74
N GLU A 331 12.75 -5.67 1.04
CA GLU A 331 12.40 -6.71 0.09
C GLU A 331 11.73 -6.12 -1.17
N GLY A 332 11.98 -6.75 -2.32
CA GLY A 332 11.56 -6.23 -3.61
C GLY A 332 10.06 -6.36 -3.92
N TYR A 333 9.68 -5.95 -5.12
CA TYR A 333 8.28 -5.91 -5.60
C TYR A 333 7.49 -7.23 -5.55
N LYS A 334 8.15 -8.38 -5.35
CA LYS A 334 7.44 -9.66 -5.16
C LYS A 334 6.73 -9.76 -3.81
N THR A 335 7.17 -9.01 -2.81
CA THR A 335 6.62 -9.03 -1.44
C THR A 335 6.11 -7.68 -0.97
N ALA A 336 6.57 -6.58 -1.57
CA ALA A 336 6.02 -5.25 -1.32
C ALA A 336 4.53 -5.17 -1.65
N GLU A 337 3.74 -4.52 -0.80
CA GLU A 337 2.30 -4.32 -1.06
C GLU A 337 2.07 -3.24 -2.12
N VAL A 338 2.90 -2.19 -2.11
CA VAL A 338 2.75 -1.02 -2.99
C VAL A 338 4.08 -0.52 -3.52
N THR A 339 3.97 0.39 -4.48
CA THR A 339 5.07 1.13 -5.09
C THR A 339 5.04 2.56 -4.56
N ARG A 340 6.19 3.05 -4.07
CA ARG A 340 6.39 4.47 -3.77
C ARG A 340 7.08 5.16 -4.94
N GLY A 341 6.71 6.41 -5.22
CA GLY A 341 7.06 7.09 -6.47
C GLY A 341 5.98 6.88 -7.53
N GLY A 342 6.26 7.26 -8.77
CA GLY A 342 5.28 7.23 -9.86
C GLY A 342 5.28 8.54 -10.64
N VAL A 343 4.23 8.78 -11.43
CA VAL A 343 4.05 10.05 -12.15
C VAL A 343 4.04 11.19 -11.15
N GLU A 344 4.90 12.19 -11.37
CA GLU A 344 5.04 13.31 -10.46
C GLU A 344 3.73 14.10 -10.38
N THR A 345 3.28 14.35 -9.15
CA THR A 345 1.98 14.99 -8.87
C THR A 345 1.90 16.43 -9.37
N ASP A 346 3.03 17.13 -9.46
CA ASP A 346 3.09 18.48 -10.03
C ASP A 346 2.92 18.51 -11.56
N GLU A 347 2.97 17.36 -12.24
CA GLU A 347 2.65 17.23 -13.66
C GLU A 347 1.15 17.05 -13.92
N LEU A 348 0.36 16.86 -12.84
CA LEU A 348 -1.06 16.53 -12.91
C LEU A 348 -1.91 17.63 -12.26
N SER A 349 -3.14 17.77 -12.73
CA SER A 349 -4.16 18.58 -12.07
C SER A 349 -4.71 17.84 -10.86
N SER A 350 -4.56 18.39 -9.65
CA SER A 350 -5.15 17.80 -8.42
C SER A 350 -6.69 17.79 -8.44
N LYS A 351 -7.32 18.60 -9.30
CA LYS A 351 -8.78 18.67 -9.45
C LYS A 351 -9.31 17.64 -10.45
N THR A 352 -8.56 17.30 -11.49
CA THR A 352 -9.09 16.51 -12.63
C THR A 352 -8.33 15.22 -12.89
N MET A 353 -7.13 15.07 -12.33
CA MET A 353 -6.15 14.02 -12.64
C MET A 353 -5.57 14.08 -14.07
N GLU A 354 -5.87 15.15 -14.81
CA GLU A 354 -5.36 15.37 -16.17
C GLU A 354 -3.89 15.80 -16.16
N ALA A 355 -3.13 15.32 -17.14
CA ALA A 355 -1.74 15.72 -17.37
C ALA A 355 -1.66 17.14 -17.93
N LYS A 356 -0.89 18.01 -17.27
CA LYS A 356 -0.74 19.42 -17.64
C LYS A 356 -0.13 19.62 -19.03
N LYS A 357 0.74 18.70 -19.45
CA LYS A 357 1.46 18.75 -20.74
C LYS A 357 0.79 17.95 -21.86
N ALA A 358 -0.26 17.20 -21.55
CA ALA A 358 -0.92 16.32 -22.52
C ALA A 358 -2.46 16.32 -22.33
N PRO A 359 -3.18 17.27 -22.94
CA PRO A 359 -4.63 17.41 -22.75
C PRO A 359 -5.41 16.14 -23.11
N GLY A 360 -6.35 15.70 -22.29
CA GLY A 360 -7.08 14.46 -22.48
C GLY A 360 -6.33 13.19 -22.03
N LEU A 361 -5.08 13.29 -21.55
CA LEU A 361 -4.39 12.19 -20.87
C LEU A 361 -4.56 12.34 -19.36
N TYR A 362 -5.01 11.27 -18.71
CA TYR A 362 -5.27 11.24 -17.27
C TYR A 362 -4.51 10.08 -16.64
N PHE A 363 -4.17 10.21 -15.36
CA PHE A 363 -3.57 9.14 -14.56
C PHE A 363 -4.42 8.90 -13.32
N ALA A 364 -4.54 7.66 -12.85
CA ALA A 364 -5.30 7.36 -11.63
C ALA A 364 -4.73 6.15 -10.87
N GLY A 365 -4.83 6.19 -9.54
CA GLY A 365 -4.36 5.13 -8.64
C GLY A 365 -2.85 5.12 -8.40
N GLU A 366 -2.30 3.93 -8.14
CA GLU A 366 -0.90 3.69 -7.71
C GLU A 366 0.16 4.07 -8.77
N VAL A 367 -0.23 4.44 -9.99
CA VAL A 367 0.70 4.92 -11.02
C VAL A 367 1.21 6.34 -10.72
N ILE A 368 0.49 7.09 -9.88
CA ILE A 368 0.83 8.45 -9.45
C ILE A 368 1.70 8.37 -8.19
N ASP A 369 2.61 9.35 -8.00
CA ASP A 369 3.37 9.53 -6.75
C ASP A 369 2.46 9.94 -5.56
N VAL A 370 1.58 9.02 -5.16
CA VAL A 370 0.73 9.09 -3.96
C VAL A 370 0.65 7.68 -3.38
N THR A 371 1.33 7.47 -2.26
CA THR A 371 1.41 6.17 -1.59
C THR A 371 0.78 6.25 -0.22
N GLY A 372 -0.32 5.53 -0.01
CA GLY A 372 -0.97 5.45 1.29
C GLY A 372 -0.21 4.56 2.28
N GLN A 373 -0.40 4.83 3.56
CA GLN A 373 -0.07 3.92 4.65
C GLN A 373 -0.80 2.57 4.50
N LEU A 374 -0.34 1.56 5.23
CA LEU A 374 -1.09 0.30 5.38
C LEU A 374 -2.43 0.59 6.06
N GLY A 375 -3.49 -0.14 5.68
CA GLY A 375 -4.79 -0.04 6.35
C GLY A 375 -5.94 0.45 5.48
N GLY A 376 -5.92 0.20 4.17
CA GLY A 376 -7.01 0.55 3.24
C GLY A 376 -6.87 1.89 2.53
N TYR A 377 -5.88 2.71 2.91
CA TYR A 377 -5.59 4.01 2.30
C TYR A 377 -5.28 3.93 0.80
N ASN A 378 -4.49 2.94 0.38
CA ASN A 378 -4.10 2.78 -1.04
C ASN A 378 -5.28 2.43 -1.96
N LEU A 379 -6.17 1.52 -1.52
CA LEU A 379 -7.40 1.24 -2.24
C LEU A 379 -8.30 2.47 -2.25
N HIS A 380 -8.42 3.19 -1.13
CA HIS A 380 -9.19 4.42 -1.10
C HIS A 380 -8.66 5.49 -2.05
N TRP A 381 -7.34 5.68 -2.14
CA TRP A 381 -6.75 6.58 -3.14
C TRP A 381 -7.10 6.16 -4.56
N ALA A 382 -7.06 4.86 -4.86
CA ALA A 382 -7.46 4.36 -6.16
C ALA A 382 -8.94 4.68 -6.47
N TRP A 383 -9.84 4.53 -5.50
CA TRP A 383 -11.25 4.93 -5.65
C TRP A 383 -11.37 6.44 -5.87
N ALA A 384 -10.74 7.26 -5.04
CA ALA A 384 -10.88 8.72 -5.09
C ALA A 384 -10.32 9.30 -6.39
N SER A 385 -9.10 8.93 -6.77
CA SER A 385 -8.49 9.39 -8.02
C SER A 385 -9.22 8.87 -9.26
N GLY A 386 -9.66 7.60 -9.25
CA GLY A 386 -10.50 7.02 -10.31
C GLY A 386 -11.83 7.74 -10.45
N PHE A 387 -12.53 7.97 -9.34
CA PHE A 387 -13.78 8.74 -9.29
C PHE A 387 -13.58 10.13 -9.88
N VAL A 388 -12.57 10.87 -9.43
CA VAL A 388 -12.27 12.22 -9.92
C VAL A 388 -12.02 12.23 -11.42
N ALA A 389 -11.14 11.36 -11.93
CA ALA A 389 -10.88 11.28 -13.38
C ALA A 389 -12.18 11.00 -14.16
N GLY A 390 -12.99 10.06 -13.67
CA GLY A 390 -14.30 9.71 -14.24
C GLY A 390 -15.29 10.88 -14.34
N GLN A 391 -15.16 11.90 -13.50
CA GLN A 391 -15.99 13.12 -13.55
C GLN A 391 -15.57 14.12 -14.64
N TYR A 392 -14.39 13.98 -15.26
CA TYR A 392 -13.89 14.94 -16.26
C TYR A 392 -13.69 14.34 -17.66
N VAL A 393 -13.48 13.03 -17.78
CA VAL A 393 -13.24 12.34 -19.06
C VAL A 393 -14.43 12.30 -20.02
#